data_AF-A0A5I4ETP6-F1
#
_entry.id   AF-A0A5I4ETP6-F1
#
_cell.length_a   1.000
_cell.length_b   1.000
_cell.length_c   1.000
_cell.angle_alpha   90.00
_cell.angle_beta   90.00
_cell.angle_gamma   90.00
#
_symmetry.space_group_name_H-M   'P 1'
#
loop_
_entity.id
_entity.type
_entity.pdbx_description
1 polymer ?
#
loop_
_entity_poly.entity_id
_entity_poly.type
_entity_poly.pdbx_seq_one_letter_code
_entity_poly.pdbx_strand_id
1 'polypeptide(L)'
;MKLIDIDEELKEIRMLDRIQVILDKVRRNNGSVKDFIWAVQYEVDLIEAKVELNNKQARDALVRHKLGLADDDVIPRRAYVPLLMSMAWGEHPKEG
;
A
#
# COMPACT_ATOMS: atom_id res chain seq x y z
N MET A 1 -4.21 11.00 -13.39
CA MET A 1 -3.76 9.88 -12.55
C MET A 1 -4.57 8.65 -12.90
N LYS A 2 -3.90 7.54 -13.28
CA LYS A 2 -4.56 6.28 -13.64
C LYS A 2 -4.59 5.41 -12.38
N LEU A 3 -5.76 4.84 -12.05
CA LEU A 3 -5.83 3.78 -11.05
C LEU A 3 -5.15 2.55 -11.63
N ILE A 4 -4.33 1.89 -10.83
CA ILE A 4 -3.66 0.66 -11.21
C ILE A 4 -4.68 -0.47 -11.12
N ASP A 5 -4.79 -1.23 -12.19
CA ASP A 5 -5.56 -2.46 -12.24
C ASP A 5 -4.69 -3.63 -11.77
N ILE A 6 -5.25 -4.51 -10.95
CA ILE A 6 -4.57 -5.70 -10.46
C ILE A 6 -4.16 -6.61 -11.62
N ASP A 7 -4.97 -6.70 -12.68
CA ASP A 7 -4.66 -7.52 -13.86
C ASP A 7 -3.45 -6.98 -14.65
N GLU A 8 -3.27 -5.65 -14.67
CA GLU A 8 -2.09 -5.02 -15.28
C GLU A 8 -0.84 -5.33 -14.43
N GLU A 9 -0.94 -5.18 -13.10
CA GLU A 9 0.18 -5.42 -12.18
C GLU A 9 0.62 -6.89 -12.17
N LEU A 10 -0.33 -7.83 -12.18
CA LEU A 10 -0.06 -9.27 -12.26
C LEU A 10 0.65 -9.65 -13.57
N LYS A 11 0.33 -8.97 -14.68
CA LYS A 11 1.01 -9.14 -15.98
C LYS A 11 2.41 -8.56 -15.96
N GLU A 12 2.59 -7.35 -15.44
CA GLU A 12 3.92 -6.72 -15.33
C GLU A 12 4.88 -7.57 -14.50
N ILE A 13 4.37 -8.12 -13.41
CA ILE A 13 5.09 -8.98 -12.49
C ILE A 13 5.39 -10.37 -13.10
N ARG A 14 4.73 -10.73 -14.20
CA ARG A 14 4.77 -12.07 -14.82
C ARG A 14 4.43 -13.14 -13.79
N MET A 15 3.25 -13.03 -13.18
CA MET A 15 2.82 -13.93 -12.10
C MET A 15 2.94 -15.42 -12.46
N LEU A 16 2.74 -15.79 -13.73
CA LEU A 16 2.93 -17.16 -14.21
C LEU A 16 4.38 -17.67 -14.03
N ASP A 17 5.37 -16.83 -14.36
CA ASP A 17 6.79 -17.17 -14.17
C ASP A 17 7.10 -17.32 -12.66
N ARG A 18 6.50 -16.46 -11.82
CA ARG A 18 6.64 -16.56 -10.36
C ARG A 18 6.01 -17.82 -9.80
N ILE A 19 4.82 -18.22 -10.26
CA ILE A 19 4.17 -19.47 -9.86
C ILE A 19 5.07 -20.67 -10.19
N GLN A 20 5.72 -20.66 -11.36
CA GLN A 20 6.67 -21.71 -11.74
C GLN A 20 7.88 -21.76 -10.79
N VAL A 21 8.42 -20.61 -10.40
CA VAL A 21 9.51 -20.53 -9.40
C VAL A 21 9.06 -21.03 -8.02
N ILE A 22 7.85 -20.70 -7.59
CA ILE A 22 7.29 -21.18 -6.32
C ILE A 22 7.13 -22.70 -6.36
N LEU A 23 6.61 -23.25 -7.46
CA LEU A 23 6.48 -24.69 -7.66
C LEU A 23 7.84 -25.39 -7.55
N ASP A 24 8.87 -24.86 -8.23
CA ASP A 24 10.22 -25.43 -8.18
C ASP A 24 10.80 -25.38 -6.76
N LYS A 25 10.60 -24.28 -6.02
CA LYS A 25 11.06 -24.15 -4.63
C LYS A 25 10.35 -25.14 -3.70
N VAL A 26 9.03 -25.27 -3.82
CA VAL A 26 8.25 -26.21 -3.01
C VAL A 26 8.68 -27.64 -3.29
N ARG A 27 8.85 -28.00 -4.58
CA ARG A 27 9.33 -29.32 -4.98
C ARG A 27 10.73 -29.62 -4.45
N ARG A 28 11.66 -28.66 -4.49
CA ARG A 28 13.03 -28.83 -3.95
C ARG A 28 13.06 -29.04 -2.44
N ASN A 29 12.08 -28.49 -1.73
CA ASN A 29 11.98 -28.57 -0.28
C ASN A 29 11.06 -29.70 0.21
N ASN A 30 10.65 -30.62 -0.67
CA ASN A 30 9.65 -31.67 -0.39
C ASN A 30 8.34 -31.12 0.22
N GLY A 31 7.96 -29.89 -0.15
CA GLY A 31 6.74 -29.28 0.32
C GLY A 31 5.51 -29.90 -0.33
N SER A 32 4.39 -29.78 0.36
CA SER A 32 3.10 -30.31 -0.08
C SER A 32 2.42 -29.39 -1.10
N VAL A 33 1.39 -29.90 -1.76
CA VAL A 33 0.50 -29.09 -2.61
C VAL A 33 -0.15 -27.95 -1.81
N LYS A 34 -0.42 -28.16 -0.52
CA LYS A 34 -0.96 -27.11 0.36
C LYS A 34 0.04 -25.96 0.55
N ASP A 35 1.32 -26.27 0.71
CA ASP A 35 2.38 -25.26 0.87
C ASP A 35 2.56 -24.44 -0.42
N PHE A 36 2.44 -25.10 -1.57
CA PHE A 36 2.42 -24.43 -2.87
C PHE A 36 1.24 -23.47 -3.01
N ILE A 37 0.01 -23.95 -2.75
CA ILE A 37 -1.19 -23.11 -2.84
C ILE A 37 -1.09 -21.92 -1.90
N TRP A 38 -0.63 -22.14 -0.67
CA TRP A 38 -0.44 -21.07 0.31
C TRP A 38 0.57 -20.02 -0.15
N ALA A 39 1.72 -20.45 -0.69
CA ALA A 39 2.75 -19.53 -1.18
C ALA A 39 2.29 -18.70 -2.39
N VAL A 40 1.52 -19.31 -3.31
CA VAL A 40 0.93 -18.59 -4.44
C VAL A 40 -0.10 -17.57 -3.98
N GLN A 41 -0.99 -17.97 -3.06
CA GLN A 41 -2.00 -17.08 -2.51
C GLN A 41 -1.35 -15.88 -1.81
N TYR A 42 -0.31 -16.12 -1.02
CA TYR A 42 0.42 -15.07 -0.33
C TYR A 42 1.04 -14.04 -1.29
N GLU A 43 1.60 -14.48 -2.41
CA GLU A 43 2.14 -13.57 -3.44
C GLU A 43 1.04 -12.75 -4.12
N VAL A 44 -0.12 -13.35 -4.40
CA VAL A 44 -1.28 -12.61 -4.91
C VAL A 44 -1.72 -11.54 -3.91
N ASP A 45 -1.91 -11.91 -2.64
CA ASP A 45 -2.34 -11.01 -1.57
C ASP A 45 -1.38 -9.81 -1.41
N LEU A 46 -0.07 -10.02 -1.55
CA LEU A 46 0.93 -8.95 -1.53
C LEU A 46 0.78 -7.97 -2.70
N ILE A 47 0.46 -8.49 -3.90
CA ILE A 47 0.24 -7.67 -5.08
C ILE A 47 -1.05 -6.87 -4.93
N GLU A 48 -2.13 -7.48 -4.42
CA GLU A 48 -3.38 -6.76 -4.14
C GLU A 48 -3.15 -5.60 -3.17
N ALA A 49 -2.43 -5.86 -2.06
CA ALA A 49 -2.11 -4.85 -1.06
C ALA A 49 -1.29 -3.69 -1.64
N LYS A 50 -0.34 -3.98 -2.54
CA LYS A 50 0.43 -2.95 -3.25
C LYS A 50 -0.47 -2.10 -4.14
N VAL A 51 -1.34 -2.73 -4.92
CA VAL A 51 -2.28 -2.03 -5.82
C VAL A 51 -3.24 -1.16 -5.02
N GLU A 52 -3.79 -1.68 -3.92
CA GLU A 52 -4.68 -0.93 -3.03
C GLU A 52 -3.97 0.30 -2.44
N LEU A 53 -2.73 0.13 -1.95
CA LEU A 53 -1.94 1.23 -1.40
C LEU A 53 -1.70 2.32 -2.45
N ASN A 54 -1.28 1.94 -3.66
CA ASN A 54 -1.03 2.88 -4.75
C ASN A 54 -2.31 3.61 -5.16
N ASN A 55 -3.42 2.89 -5.27
CA ASN A 55 -4.73 3.48 -5.59
C ASN A 55 -5.22 4.43 -4.51
N LYS A 56 -4.97 4.11 -3.23
CA LYS A 56 -5.28 4.99 -2.12
C LYS A 56 -4.45 6.26 -2.15
N GLN A 57 -3.14 6.16 -2.35
CA GLN A 57 -2.26 7.32 -2.51
C GLN A 57 -2.69 8.19 -3.70
N ALA A 58 -3.08 7.55 -4.81
CA ALA A 58 -3.57 8.26 -5.98
C ALA A 58 -4.88 9.01 -5.69
N ARG A 59 -5.81 8.39 -4.98
CA ARG A 59 -7.05 9.05 -4.56
C ARG A 59 -6.76 10.22 -3.62
N ASP A 60 -5.91 10.04 -2.63
CA ASP A 60 -5.55 11.09 -1.66
C ASP A 60 -4.97 12.32 -2.38
N ALA A 61 -4.00 12.12 -3.27
CA ALA A 61 -3.41 13.22 -4.04
C ALA A 61 -4.43 13.92 -4.95
N LEU A 62 -5.36 13.17 -5.57
CA LEU A 62 -6.44 13.77 -6.37
C LEU A 62 -7.42 14.59 -5.51
N VAL A 63 -7.78 14.09 -4.32
CA VAL A 63 -8.63 14.82 -3.38
C VAL A 63 -7.95 16.09 -2.90
N ARG A 64 -6.65 16.03 -2.54
CA ARG A 64 -5.86 17.21 -2.13
C ARG A 64 -5.81 18.26 -3.22
N HIS A 65 -5.48 17.87 -4.45
CA HIS A 65 -5.49 18.79 -5.60
C HIS A 65 -6.85 19.46 -5.78
N LYS A 66 -7.96 18.71 -5.67
CA LYS A 66 -9.31 19.29 -5.78
C LYS A 66 -9.67 20.24 -4.63
N LEU A 67 -9.10 20.04 -3.45
CA LEU A 67 -9.27 20.91 -2.30
C LEU A 67 -8.28 22.09 -2.30
N GLY A 68 -7.36 22.17 -3.27
CA GLY A 68 -6.35 23.22 -3.35
C GLY A 68 -5.26 23.12 -2.28
N LEU A 69 -5.07 21.94 -1.69
CA LEU A 69 -4.09 21.68 -0.63
C LEU A 69 -2.75 21.29 -1.24
N ALA A 70 -1.67 21.89 -0.73
CA ALA A 70 -0.29 21.51 -1.04
C ALA A 70 0.12 20.27 -0.22
N ASP A 71 1.16 19.55 -0.66
CA ASP A 71 1.62 18.33 0.04
C ASP A 71 2.16 18.62 1.45
N ASP A 72 2.61 19.85 1.67
CA ASP A 72 3.09 20.45 2.91
C ASP A 72 1.97 20.94 3.85
N ASP A 73 0.73 21.05 3.36
CA ASP A 73 -0.45 21.32 4.21
C ASP A 73 -0.90 20.09 5.02
N VAL A 74 -0.26 18.93 4.79
CA VAL A 74 -0.65 17.67 5.41
C VAL A 74 -0.05 17.55 6.81
N ILE A 75 -0.90 17.73 7.81
CA ILE A 75 -0.59 17.37 9.19
C ILE A 75 -0.54 15.83 9.27
N PRO A 76 0.64 15.21 9.50
CA PRO A 76 0.72 13.76 9.61
C PRO A 76 -0.18 13.28 10.76
N ARG A 77 -0.79 12.10 10.64
CA ARG A 77 -1.78 11.58 11.60
C ARG A 77 -1.33 11.67 13.07
N ARG A 78 -0.04 11.49 13.32
CA ARG A 78 0.62 11.63 14.64
C ARG A 78 0.60 13.06 15.20
N ALA A 79 0.64 14.06 14.33
CA ALA A 79 0.55 15.49 14.66
C ALA A 79 -0.91 15.97 14.74
N TYR A 80 -1.87 15.20 14.20
CA TYR A 80 -3.28 15.60 14.14
C TYR A 80 -3.92 15.72 15.54
N VAL A 81 -3.63 14.78 16.44
CA VAL A 81 -4.15 14.81 17.82
C VAL A 81 -3.52 15.95 18.65
N PRO A 82 -2.18 16.11 18.68
CA PRO A 82 -1.56 17.27 19.33
C PRO A 82 -2.05 18.61 18.78
N LEU A 83 -2.24 18.73 17.46
CA LEU A 83 -2.68 19.97 16.82
C LEU A 83 -4.15 20.29 17.12
N LEU A 84 -5.04 19.29 17.09
CA LEU A 84 -6.44 19.47 17.52
C LEU A 84 -6.51 19.90 18.98
N MET A 85 -5.66 19.33 19.84
CA MET A 85 -5.59 19.72 21.24
C MET A 85 -5.02 21.14 21.40
N SER A 86 -3.99 21.54 20.65
CA SER A 86 -3.46 22.91 20.71
C SER A 86 -4.46 23.95 20.19
N MET A 87 -5.25 23.63 19.16
CA MET A 87 -6.30 24.51 18.64
C MET A 87 -7.51 24.60 19.57
N ALA A 88 -7.90 23.51 20.23
CA ALA A 88 -9.05 23.49 21.15
C ALA A 88 -8.74 24.14 22.51
N TRP A 89 -7.47 24.14 22.93
CA TRP A 89 -7.05 24.60 24.26
C TRP A 89 -6.14 25.84 24.25
N GLY A 90 -5.83 26.41 23.08
CA GLY A 90 -5.16 27.71 22.95
C GLY A 90 -3.68 27.76 23.33
N GLU A 91 -3.02 26.61 23.50
CA GLU A 91 -1.59 26.58 23.82
C GLU A 91 -0.74 26.50 22.54
N HIS A 92 -0.11 27.62 22.18
CA HIS A 92 0.95 27.63 21.18
C HIS A 92 2.14 26.78 21.67
N PRO A 93 2.70 25.88 20.85
CA PRO A 93 3.94 25.21 21.20
C PRO A 93 5.06 26.26 21.24
N LYS A 94 5.75 26.35 22.39
CA LYS A 94 6.95 27.16 22.53
C LYS A 94 8.03 26.57 21.63
N GLU A 95 8.46 27.35 20.65
CA GLU A 95 9.65 27.07 19.84
C GLU A 95 10.86 26.90 20.77
N GLY A 96 11.62 25.83 20.55
CA GLY A 96 12.89 25.54 21.21
C GLY A 96 13.92 25.19 20.15
#